data_AF-A0A0N0D4E4-F1
#
_entry.id   AF-A0A0N0D4E4-F1
#
_cell.length_a   1.000
_cell.length_b   1.000
_cell.length_c   1.000
_cell.angle_alpha   90.00
_cell.angle_beta   90.00
_cell.angle_gamma   90.00
#
_symmetry.space_group_name_H-M   'P 1'
#
loop_
_entity.id
_entity.type
_entity.pdbx_description
1 polymer ?
#
loop_
_entity_poly.entity_id
_entity_poly.type
_entity_poly.pdbx_seq_one_letter_code
_entity_poly.pdbx_strand_id
1 'polypeptide(L)' 'MKLYKISEEIIFDMINSLKIPTIGKQTIVSQIEGFEYPIKVVFDSQPDKKTIISVYPFKRGKKK' A
#
# COMPACT_ATOMS: atom_id res chain seq x y z
N MET A 1 6.33 -8.73 -9.61
CA MET A 1 6.89 -7.47 -10.17
C MET A 1 7.69 -6.74 -9.09
N LYS A 2 9.02 -6.52 -9.20
CA LYS A 2 9.86 -5.95 -8.11
C LYS A 2 10.21 -4.47 -8.34
N LEU A 3 9.22 -3.57 -8.30
CA LEU A 3 9.50 -2.14 -8.17
C LEU A 3 9.89 -1.82 -6.72
N TYR A 4 10.98 -1.08 -6.52
CA TYR A 4 11.47 -0.61 -5.22
C TYR A 4 11.75 -1.70 -4.17
N LYS A 5 12.01 -2.95 -4.60
CA LYS A 5 12.17 -4.13 -3.72
C LYS A 5 10.96 -4.41 -2.81
N ILE A 6 9.78 -3.92 -3.17
CA ILE A 6 8.54 -4.19 -2.45
C ILE A 6 8.00 -5.53 -2.96
N SER A 7 7.82 -6.51 -2.07
CA SER A 7 7.22 -7.79 -2.43
C SER A 7 5.71 -7.69 -2.50
N GLU A 8 5.08 -8.56 -3.30
CA GLU A 8 3.63 -8.65 -3.39
C GLU A 8 3.01 -9.10 -2.05
N GLU A 9 3.70 -9.95 -1.29
CA GLU A 9 3.34 -10.36 0.07
C GLU A 9 3.18 -9.16 1.00
N ILE A 10 4.16 -8.24 1.02
CA ILE A 10 4.09 -7.03 1.84
C ILE A 10 2.86 -6.18 1.47
N ILE A 11 2.56 -6.03 0.18
CA ILE A 11 1.39 -5.27 -0.28
C ILE A 11 0.09 -5.97 0.16
N PHE A 12 0.06 -7.29 0.07
CA PHE A 12 -1.09 -8.11 0.48
C PHE A 12 -1.37 -7.97 1.98
N ASP A 13 -0.33 -8.08 2.81
CA ASP A 13 -0.42 -7.92 4.26
C ASP A 13 -0.86 -6.50 4.65
N MET A 14 -0.32 -5.47 3.99
CA MET A 14 -0.75 -4.08 4.20
C MET A 14 -2.25 -3.88 3.92
N ILE A 15 -2.79 -4.54 2.90
CA ILE A 15 -4.18 -4.39 2.49
C ILE A 15 -5.13 -5.24 3.36
N ASN A 16 -4.68 -6.41 3.81
CA ASN A 16 -5.51 -7.31 4.62
C ASN A 16 -5.49 -6.98 6.11
N SER A 17 -4.42 -6.37 6.61
CA SER A 17 -4.36 -5.86 7.99
C SER A 17 -5.38 -4.74 8.25
N LEU A 18 -5.91 -4.11 7.20
CA LEU A 18 -6.94 -3.10 7.30
C LEU A 18 -8.32 -3.71 7.01
N LYS A 19 -9.25 -3.54 7.97
CA LYS A 19 -10.68 -3.68 7.71
C LYS A 19 -11.13 -2.53 6.79
N ILE A 20 -10.90 -2.69 5.50
CA ILE A 20 -11.30 -1.73 4.47
C ILE A 20 -12.81 -1.91 4.24
N PRO A 21 -13.66 -1.00 4.75
CA PRO A 21 -15.11 -1.19 4.71
C PRO A 21 -15.74 -0.62 3.43
N THR A 22 -14.98 0.15 2.64
CA THR A 22 -15.52 1.03 1.61
C THR A 22 -15.07 0.60 0.22
N ILE A 23 -15.98 0.65 -0.74
CA ILE A 23 -15.72 0.45 -2.17
C ILE A 23 -15.10 1.73 -2.75
N GLY A 24 -14.25 1.59 -3.75
CA GLY A 24 -13.64 2.66 -4.51
C GLY A 24 -12.15 2.86 -4.24
N LYS A 25 -11.63 3.97 -4.79
CA LYS A 25 -10.21 4.31 -4.74
C LYS A 25 -9.78 4.66 -3.33
N GLN A 26 -8.77 3.95 -2.86
CA GLN A 26 -8.22 4.08 -1.51
C GLN A 26 -6.72 4.21 -1.53
N THR A 27 -6.20 4.72 -0.42
CA THR A 27 -4.78 4.99 -0.24
C THR A 27 -4.39 4.62 1.17
N ILE A 28 -3.33 3.83 1.28
CA ILE A 28 -2.73 3.43 2.55
C ILE A 28 -1.29 3.91 2.54
N VAL A 29 -0.82 4.39 3.69
CA VAL A 29 0.58 4.67 3.95
C VAL A 29 0.96 3.94 5.21
N SER A 30 1.95 3.05 5.13
CA SER A 30 2.45 2.31 6.28
C SER A 30 3.98 2.35 6.34
N GLN A 31 4.51 2.50 7.55
CA GLN A 31 5.94 2.36 7.79
C GLN A 31 6.25 0.87 7.94
N ILE A 32 7.13 0.35 7.09
CA ILE A 32 7.55 -1.06 7.13
C ILE A 32 9.03 -1.10 7.46
N GLU A 33 9.40 -1.98 8.38
CA GLU A 33 10.79 -2.20 8.76
C GLU A 33 11.63 -2.62 7.54
N GLY A 34 12.85 -2.10 7.43
CA GLY A 34 13.72 -2.32 6.28
C GLY A 34 13.49 -1.37 5.10
N PHE A 35 12.47 -0.51 5.13
CA PHE A 35 12.29 0.57 4.14
C PHE A 35 12.64 1.94 4.73
N GLU A 36 13.45 2.71 4.02
CA GLU A 36 13.87 4.07 4.42
C GLU A 36 12.69 5.06 4.49
N TYR A 37 11.64 4.82 3.70
CA TYR A 37 10.44 5.64 3.63
C TYR A 37 9.20 4.78 3.84
N PRO A 38 8.10 5.35 4.37
CA PRO A 38 6.82 4.66 4.41
C PRO A 38 6.42 4.21 3.00
N ILE A 39 5.79 3.05 2.88
CA ILE A 39 5.25 2.60 1.60
C ILE A 39 3.85 3.16 1.46
N LYS A 40 3.58 3.80 0.31
CA LYS A 40 2.25 4.21 -0.09
C LYS A 40 1.70 3.26 -1.14
N VAL A 41 0.51 2.75 -0.88
CA VAL A 41 -0.26 1.87 -1.75
C VAL A 41 -1.54 2.59 -2.14
N VAL A 42 -1.79 2.72 -3.44
CA VAL A 42 -3.06 3.18 -4.00
C VAL A 42 -3.70 2.00 -4.70
N PHE A 43 -4.94 1.70 -4.33
CA PHE A 43 -5.68 0.57 -4.86
C PHE A 43 -7.15 0.96 -5.02
N ASP A 44 -7.84 0.26 -5.91
CA ASP A 44 -9.29 0.34 -6.06
C ASP A 44 -9.92 -0.90 -5.43
N SER A 45 -10.85 -0.69 -4.50
CA SER A 45 -11.60 -1.78 -3.87
C SER A 45 -12.94 -1.94 -4.57
N GLN A 46 -13.19 -3.11 -5.13
CA GLN A 46 -14.46 -3.50 -5.73
C GLN A 46 -15.13 -4.57 -4.85
N PRO A 47 -16.41 -4.91 -5.06
CA PRO A 47 -17.11 -5.88 -4.22
C PRO A 47 -16.41 -7.25 -4.11
N ASP A 48 -15.75 -7.69 -5.18
CA ASP A 48 -15.18 -9.03 -5.35
C ASP A 48 -13.64 -9.05 -5.43
N LYS A 49 -13.01 -7.90 -5.65
CA LYS A 49 -11.56 -7.80 -5.88
C LYS A 49 -10.98 -6.47 -5.44
N LYS A 50 -9.67 -6.47 -5.19
CA LYS A 50 -8.88 -5.26 -4.96
C LYS A 50 -7.81 -5.16 -6.04
N THR A 51 -7.77 -4.03 -6.74
CA THR A 51 -6.82 -3.79 -7.84
C THR A 51 -5.77 -2.80 -7.39
N ILE A 52 -4.49 -3.20 -7.39
CA ILE A 52 -3.39 -2.31 -7.09
C ILE A 52 -3.15 -1.37 -8.27
N ILE A 53 -3.25 -0.06 -8.03
CA ILE A 53 -3.01 0.96 -9.05
C ILE A 53 -1.54 1.39 -9.01
N SER A 54 -1.00 1.66 -7.82
CA SER A 54 0.38 2.11 -7.68
C SER A 54 0.94 1.80 -6.30
N VAL A 55 2.23 1.45 -6.24
CA VAL A 55 2.97 1.23 -5.01
C VAL A 55 4.32 1.91 -5.10
N TYR A 56 4.65 2.76 -4.13
CA TYR A 56 5.90 3.49 -4.12
C TYR A 56 6.31 3.96 -2.72
N PRO A 57 7.63 4.15 -2.48
CA PRO A 57 8.13 4.82 -1.28
C PRO A 57 7.61 6.26 -1.19
N PHE A 58 6.96 6.61 -0.09
CA PHE A 58 6.33 7.90 0.13
C PHE A 58 7.28 8.90 0.81
N LYS A 59 8.15 9.51 0.00
CA LYS A 59 9.18 10.45 0.47
C LYS A 59 8.63 11.69 1.18
N ARG A 60 7.41 12.14 0.82
CA ARG A 60 6.76 13.34 1.41
C ARG A 60 6.07 13.08 2.76
N GLY A 61 6.02 11.82 3.22
CA GLY A 61 5.44 11.43 4.51
C GLY A 61 6.39 11.47 5.70
N LYS A 62 7.68 11.81 5.49
CA LYS A 62 8.61 12.15 6.58
C LYS A 62 8.08 13.42 7.26
N LYS A 63 7.24 13.26 8.29
CA LYS A 63 7.22 14.27 9.36
C LYS A 63 8.65 14.29 9.93
N LYS A 64 9.23 15.48 10.03
CA LYS A 64 10.46 15.71 10.79
C LYS A 64 10.30 15.18 12.20
#